data_AF-A0A645D0Z2-F1
#
_entry.id   AF-A0A645D0Z2-F1
#
_cell.length_a   1.000
_cell.length_b   1.000
_cell.length_c   1.000
_cell.angle_alpha   90.00
_cell.angle_beta   90.00
_cell.angle_gamma   90.00
#
_symmetry.space_group_name_H-M   'P 1'
#
loop_
_entity.id
_entity.type
_entity.pdbx_description
1 polymer ?
#
loop_
_entity_poly.entity_id
_entity_poly.type
_entity_poly.pdbx_seq_one_letter_code
_entity_poly.pdbx_strand_id
1 'polypeptide(L)'
;MGTRTSGLSSFYFGGFRNNYIDWQPAEQYRKELAFPGAEIDQIPAYNYIKTMADLNLTPLRLRGVGTTWLYPTYIKPSVFATHLATDPFKKELSRNIFNAGAQIDIQLVLFSYFKTTWSFGYAKMMENGAQSQDQFMLSLKLLGN
;
A
#
# COMPACT_ATOMS: atom_id res chain seq x y z
N MET A 1 12.37 7.22 -27.93
CA MET A 1 12.27 7.74 -26.55
C MET A 1 11.68 9.14 -26.62
N GLY A 2 10.56 9.41 -25.91
CA GLY A 2 9.79 10.66 -26.01
C GLY A 2 10.39 11.82 -25.20
N THR A 3 10.12 13.04 -25.65
CA THR A 3 10.57 14.31 -25.05
C THR A 3 10.05 14.47 -23.62
N ARG A 4 10.90 14.90 -22.68
CA ARG A 4 10.63 15.03 -21.23
C ARG A 4 9.44 15.95 -20.88
N THR A 5 8.96 16.75 -21.83
CA THR A 5 7.80 17.65 -21.70
C THR A 5 6.46 16.96 -21.97
N SER A 6 6.46 15.71 -22.44
CA SER A 6 5.23 14.96 -22.67
C SER A 6 4.86 14.16 -21.42
N GLY A 7 3.67 14.38 -20.86
CA GLY A 7 3.18 13.68 -19.65
C GLY A 7 3.18 12.15 -19.78
N LEU A 8 3.15 11.61 -21.01
CA LEU A 8 3.23 10.18 -21.30
C LEU A 8 4.64 9.57 -21.14
N SER A 9 5.66 10.40 -20.88
CA SER A 9 7.05 9.97 -20.72
C SER A 9 7.48 9.79 -19.26
N SER A 10 6.58 10.05 -18.31
CA SER A 10 6.82 9.97 -16.88
C SER A 10 6.02 8.84 -16.24
N PHE A 11 6.62 8.19 -15.25
CA PHE A 11 5.93 7.27 -14.36
C PHE A 11 5.26 8.06 -13.24
N TYR A 12 4.02 7.72 -12.94
CA TYR A 12 3.24 8.37 -11.89
C TYR A 12 3.13 7.43 -10.69
N PHE A 13 3.65 7.89 -9.56
CA PHE A 13 3.60 7.17 -8.30
C PHE A 13 2.55 7.79 -7.38
N GLY A 14 1.85 6.94 -6.66
CA GLY A 14 0.81 7.41 -5.75
C GLY A 14 -0.10 6.31 -5.23
N GLY A 15 -0.68 6.57 -4.06
CA GLY A 15 -1.70 5.75 -3.45
C GLY A 15 -1.26 4.36 -3.00
N PHE A 16 -2.13 3.74 -2.20
CA PHE A 16 -2.07 2.30 -1.92
C PHE A 16 -2.44 1.45 -3.14
N ARG A 17 -3.21 2.02 -4.08
CA ARG A 17 -3.77 1.34 -5.27
C ARG A 17 -4.81 0.24 -4.98
N ASN A 18 -5.30 0.17 -3.75
CA ASN A 18 -6.45 -0.66 -3.40
C ASN A 18 -7.77 0.03 -3.76
N ASN A 19 -8.74 -0.76 -4.22
CA ASN A 19 -10.13 -0.34 -4.25
C ASN A 19 -10.83 -0.66 -2.92
N TYR A 20 -11.91 0.07 -2.63
CA TYR A 20 -12.69 -0.11 -1.40
C TYR A 20 -13.32 -1.52 -1.31
N ILE A 21 -13.73 -2.08 -2.45
CA ILE A 21 -14.17 -3.48 -2.59
C ILE A 21 -13.40 -4.06 -3.77
N ASP A 22 -12.63 -5.12 -3.55
CA ASP A 22 -11.79 -5.72 -4.59
C ASP A 22 -11.63 -7.24 -4.41
N TRP A 23 -11.27 -7.95 -5.47
CA TRP A 23 -10.86 -9.35 -5.47
C TRP A 23 -9.32 -9.50 -5.44
N GLN A 24 -8.59 -8.42 -5.73
CA GLN A 24 -7.13 -8.38 -5.75
C GLN A 24 -6.49 -8.61 -4.36
N PRO A 25 -5.19 -8.96 -4.27
CA PRO A 25 -4.46 -9.03 -3.01
C PRO A 25 -4.51 -7.70 -2.24
N ALA A 26 -4.57 -7.73 -0.91
CA ALA A 26 -4.64 -6.53 -0.09
C ALA A 26 -3.31 -5.73 -0.08
N GLU A 27 -2.17 -6.40 -0.25
CA GLU A 27 -0.82 -5.82 -0.17
C GLU A 27 -0.41 -5.09 -1.47
N GLN A 28 -1.30 -4.26 -2.03
CA GLN A 28 -1.05 -3.53 -3.28
C GLN A 28 0.07 -2.49 -3.15
N TYR A 29 0.40 -2.09 -1.93
CA TYR A 29 1.53 -1.21 -1.63
C TYR A 29 2.88 -1.75 -2.15
N ARG A 30 2.99 -3.08 -2.43
CA ARG A 30 4.16 -3.69 -3.08
C ARG A 30 4.24 -3.44 -4.59
N LYS A 31 3.19 -2.93 -5.26
CA LYS A 31 3.22 -2.65 -6.70
C LYS A 31 4.29 -1.60 -7.01
N GLU A 32 4.88 -1.70 -8.19
CA GLU A 32 5.97 -0.83 -8.67
C GLU A 32 5.63 0.66 -8.51
N LEU A 33 4.47 1.08 -9.01
CA LEU A 33 4.01 2.47 -8.96
C LEU A 33 3.20 2.84 -7.69
N ALA A 34 2.98 1.90 -6.78
CA ALA A 34 2.30 2.21 -5.53
C ALA A 34 3.22 3.00 -4.61
N PHE A 35 2.74 4.13 -4.10
CA PHE A 35 3.46 4.93 -3.13
C PHE A 35 2.46 5.47 -2.09
N PRO A 36 2.14 4.64 -1.08
CA PRO A 36 1.23 5.02 0.00
C PRO A 36 1.59 6.35 0.68
N GLY A 37 0.62 7.13 1.12
CA GLY A 37 0.88 8.45 1.72
C GLY A 37 1.01 9.58 0.70
N ALA A 38 1.16 9.27 -0.59
CA ALA A 38 0.93 10.20 -1.69
C ALA A 38 -0.46 9.98 -2.30
N GLU A 39 -1.06 11.04 -2.84
CA GLU A 39 -2.26 10.95 -3.67
C GLU A 39 -1.99 10.15 -4.95
N ILE A 40 -3.04 9.63 -5.58
CA ILE A 40 -2.91 8.87 -6.83
C ILE A 40 -2.29 9.78 -7.90
N ASP A 41 -1.25 9.28 -8.57
CA ASP A 41 -0.50 9.97 -9.61
C ASP A 41 0.13 11.31 -9.19
N GLN A 42 0.38 11.52 -7.90
CA GLN A 42 0.94 12.76 -7.36
C GLN A 42 2.42 12.97 -7.68
N ILE A 43 3.20 11.89 -7.78
CA ILE A 43 4.67 11.97 -7.94
C ILE A 43 5.03 11.54 -9.37
N PRO A 44 5.26 12.49 -10.30
CA PRO A 44 5.81 12.18 -11.60
C PRO A 44 7.33 11.95 -11.50
N ALA A 45 7.82 10.89 -12.13
CA ALA A 45 9.25 10.60 -12.23
C ALA A 45 9.61 10.12 -13.64
N TYR A 46 10.63 10.73 -14.25
CA TYR A 46 11.10 10.33 -15.58
C TYR A 46 12.09 9.16 -15.50
N ASN A 47 13.02 9.23 -14.55
CA ASN A 47 13.82 8.09 -14.11
C ASN A 47 13.64 7.95 -12.61
N TYR A 48 13.65 6.73 -12.09
CA TYR A 48 13.47 6.53 -10.66
C TYR A 48 14.23 5.31 -10.16
N ILE A 49 14.55 5.33 -8.87
CA ILE A 49 15.01 4.17 -8.11
C ILE A 49 14.05 4.03 -6.94
N LYS A 50 13.38 2.88 -6.85
CA LYS A 50 12.49 2.54 -5.75
C LYS A 50 13.10 1.40 -4.95
N THR A 51 13.25 1.60 -3.65
CA THR A 51 13.71 0.58 -2.70
C THR A 51 12.67 0.42 -1.62
N MET A 52 12.28 -0.81 -1.33
CA MET A 52 11.21 -1.12 -0.39
C MET A 52 11.64 -2.22 0.57
N ALA A 53 11.25 -2.06 1.83
CA ALA A 53 11.36 -3.08 2.86
C ALA A 53 9.97 -3.31 3.47
N ASP A 54 9.55 -4.56 3.56
CA ASP A 54 8.34 -4.94 4.28
C ASP A 54 8.62 -6.02 5.32
N LEU A 55 7.94 -5.91 6.45
CA LEU A 55 8.01 -6.85 7.56
C LEU A 55 6.60 -7.37 7.83
N ASN A 56 6.40 -8.65 7.51
CA ASN A 56 5.17 -9.35 7.82
C ASN A 56 5.31 -10.00 9.21
N LEU A 57 4.45 -9.58 10.14
CA LEU A 57 4.45 -10.14 11.49
C LEU A 57 3.68 -11.47 11.52
N THR A 58 4.01 -12.30 12.51
CA THR A 58 3.36 -13.61 12.70
C THR A 58 1.84 -13.42 12.81
N PRO A 59 1.04 -14.12 11.99
CA PRO A 59 -0.40 -13.99 12.04
C PRO A 59 -0.93 -14.53 13.37
N LEU A 60 -1.66 -13.68 14.09
CA LEU A 60 -2.29 -14.04 15.35
C LEU A 60 -3.57 -14.81 15.02
N ARG A 61 -3.56 -16.12 15.28
CA ARG A 61 -4.73 -16.98 15.15
C ARG A 61 -5.55 -16.89 16.42
N LEU A 62 -6.76 -16.35 16.32
CA LEU A 62 -7.70 -16.31 17.43
C LEU A 62 -8.45 -17.66 17.45
N ARG A 63 -8.11 -18.52 18.41
CA ARG A 63 -8.90 -19.73 18.71
C ARG A 63 -9.81 -19.40 19.91
N GLY A 64 -11.13 -19.35 19.68
CA GLY A 64 -12.11 -19.31 20.77
C GLY A 64 -12.78 -17.97 21.11
N VAL A 65 -12.76 -16.98 20.21
CA VAL A 65 -13.58 -15.76 20.35
C VAL A 65 -14.68 -15.79 19.29
N GLY A 66 -15.92 -16.14 19.69
CA GLY A 66 -17.10 -16.09 18.81
C GLY A 66 -18.01 -17.32 18.91
N THR A 67 -19.32 -17.07 18.95
CA THR A 67 -20.38 -18.08 18.78
C THR A 67 -20.28 -18.72 17.39
N THR A 68 -20.79 -19.94 17.23
CA THR A 68 -20.75 -20.89 16.09
C THR A 68 -20.93 -20.33 14.66
N TRP A 69 -21.22 -19.03 14.46
CA TRP A 69 -21.57 -18.42 13.18
C TRP A 69 -20.58 -17.37 12.63
N LEU A 70 -19.73 -16.74 13.46
CA LEU A 70 -18.75 -15.74 13.03
C LEU A 70 -17.48 -15.80 13.89
N TYR A 71 -16.38 -16.31 13.32
CA TYR A 71 -15.10 -16.38 14.02
C TYR A 71 -13.98 -15.65 13.23
N PRO A 72 -13.28 -14.67 13.84
CA PRO A 72 -12.08 -14.11 13.27
C PRO A 72 -11.00 -15.20 13.23
N THR A 73 -10.51 -15.53 12.04
CA THR A 73 -9.59 -16.67 11.86
C THR A 73 -8.14 -16.26 12.09
N TYR A 74 -7.74 -15.11 11.57
CA TYR A 74 -6.42 -14.55 11.81
C TYR A 74 -6.40 -13.04 11.66
N ILE A 75 -5.46 -12.42 12.37
CA ILE A 75 -5.05 -11.04 12.18
C ILE A 75 -3.60 -11.07 11.69
N LYS A 76 -3.32 -10.50 10.52
CA LYS A 76 -1.98 -10.40 9.95
C LYS A 76 -1.57 -8.92 9.90
N PRO A 77 -0.75 -8.45 10.85
CA PRO A 77 -0.16 -7.13 10.77
C PRO A 77 1.08 -7.17 9.87
N SER A 78 1.30 -6.10 9.12
CA SER A 78 2.45 -5.87 8.27
C SER A 78 2.88 -4.41 8.39
N VAL A 79 4.18 -4.17 8.35
CA VAL A 79 4.74 -2.81 8.28
C VAL A 79 5.64 -2.72 7.08
N PHE A 80 5.68 -1.56 6.44
CA PHE A 80 6.49 -1.35 5.25
C PHE A 80 7.10 0.04 5.26
N ALA A 81 8.25 0.15 4.62
CA ALA A 81 8.93 1.40 4.35
C ALA A 81 9.41 1.38 2.90
N THR A 82 9.23 2.50 2.21
CA THR A 82 9.65 2.68 0.82
C THR A 82 10.43 3.97 0.70
N HIS A 83 11.53 3.92 -0.03
CA HIS A 83 12.29 5.08 -0.45
C HIS A 83 12.26 5.16 -1.97
N LEU A 84 11.95 6.35 -2.48
CA LEU A 84 11.85 6.67 -3.90
C LEU A 84 12.77 7.84 -4.21
N ALA A 85 13.78 7.60 -5.03
CA ALA A 85 14.64 8.63 -5.58
C ALA A 85 14.23 8.92 -7.03
N THR A 86 13.78 10.13 -7.33
CA THR A 86 13.44 10.55 -8.70
C THR A 86 14.60 11.29 -9.34
N ASP A 87 14.86 11.04 -10.62
CA ASP A 87 15.93 11.64 -11.42
C ASP A 87 17.33 11.63 -10.75
N PRO A 88 17.82 10.46 -10.26
CA PRO A 88 19.04 10.36 -9.45
C PRO A 88 20.32 10.81 -10.18
N PHE A 89 20.30 10.85 -11.52
CA PHE A 89 21.43 11.27 -12.34
C PHE A 89 21.55 12.79 -12.52
N LYS A 90 20.61 13.58 -11.99
CA LYS A 90 20.64 15.06 -12.06
C LYS A 90 20.40 15.67 -10.68
N LYS A 91 21.46 16.15 -10.02
CA LYS A 91 21.41 16.68 -8.64
C LYS A 91 20.38 17.80 -8.43
N GLU A 92 20.12 18.64 -9.43
CA GLU A 92 19.19 19.76 -9.34
C GLU A 92 17.71 19.36 -9.33
N LEU A 93 17.37 18.18 -9.87
CA LEU A 93 15.99 17.64 -9.90
C LEU A 93 15.82 16.39 -9.03
N SER A 94 16.88 15.98 -8.33
CA SER A 94 16.86 14.78 -7.50
C SER A 94 15.96 14.99 -6.29
N ARG A 95 14.83 14.29 -6.23
CA ARG A 95 13.94 14.29 -5.05
C ARG A 95 14.06 12.93 -4.37
N ASN A 96 14.28 12.96 -3.06
CA ASN A 96 14.28 11.76 -2.23
C ASN A 96 13.02 11.79 -1.37
N ILE A 97 12.13 10.85 -1.65
CA ILE A 97 10.83 10.75 -1.02
C ILE A 97 10.82 9.46 -0.22
N PHE A 98 10.47 9.57 1.05
CA PHE A 98 10.36 8.45 1.97
C PHE A 98 8.90 8.21 2.33
N ASN A 99 8.55 6.96 2.54
CA ASN A 99 7.24 6.52 3.00
C ASN A 99 7.44 5.45 4.05
N ALA A 100 6.67 5.55 5.13
CA ALA A 100 6.50 4.46 6.07
C ALA A 100 5.01 4.24 6.34
N GLY A 101 4.60 2.97 6.45
CA GLY A 101 3.23 2.60 6.70
C GLY A 101 3.10 1.24 7.37
N ALA A 102 1.86 0.95 7.78
CA ALA A 102 1.46 -0.31 8.35
C ALA A 102 0.10 -0.72 7.77
N GLN A 103 -0.12 -2.02 7.68
CA GLN A 103 -1.38 -2.61 7.26
C GLN A 103 -1.75 -3.79 8.13
N ILE A 104 -3.03 -3.88 8.48
CA ILE A 104 -3.61 -4.96 9.27
C ILE A 104 -4.69 -5.63 8.43
N ASP A 105 -4.52 -6.92 8.18
CA ASP A 105 -5.50 -7.75 7.48
C ASP A 105 -6.21 -8.67 8.48
N ILE A 106 -7.53 -8.58 8.53
CA ILE A 106 -8.40 -9.36 9.42
C ILE A 106 -9.25 -10.28 8.55
N GLN A 107 -9.08 -11.60 8.69
CA GLN A 107 -9.94 -12.56 8.00
C GLN A 107 -11.09 -13.01 8.90
N LEU A 108 -12.30 -12.86 8.39
CA LEU A 108 -13.55 -13.30 8.99
C LEU A 108 -14.16 -14.42 8.14
N VAL A 109 -14.64 -15.46 8.79
CA VAL A 109 -15.39 -16.55 8.14
C VAL A 109 -16.81 -16.55 8.69
N LEU A 110 -17.78 -16.34 7.81
CA LEU A 110 -19.21 -16.34 8.12
C LEU A 110 -19.84 -17.63 7.58
N PHE A 111 -20.54 -18.36 8.44
CA PHE A 111 -21.29 -19.60 8.10
C PHE A 111 -20.50 -20.63 7.27
N SER A 112 -19.18 -20.76 7.49
CA SER A 112 -18.26 -21.65 6.74
C SER A 112 -18.08 -21.38 5.23
N TYR A 113 -18.98 -20.65 4.57
CA TYR A 113 -18.95 -20.45 3.11
C TYR A 113 -18.42 -19.08 2.66
N PHE A 114 -18.59 -18.04 3.47
CA PHE A 114 -18.18 -16.68 3.08
C PHE A 114 -16.92 -16.26 3.82
N LYS A 115 -15.79 -16.27 3.11
CA LYS A 115 -14.53 -15.74 3.60
C LYS A 115 -14.45 -14.27 3.19
N THR A 116 -14.24 -13.39 4.16
CA THR A 116 -14.01 -11.97 3.90
C THR A 116 -12.73 -11.53 4.57
N THR A 117 -11.95 -10.69 3.90
CA THR A 117 -10.72 -10.12 4.45
C THR A 117 -10.85 -8.61 4.46
N TRP A 118 -10.88 -8.06 5.65
CA TRP A 118 -10.89 -6.63 5.86
C TRP A 118 -9.46 -6.16 6.04
N SER A 119 -9.04 -5.20 5.24
CA SER A 119 -7.67 -4.71 5.21
C SER A 119 -7.69 -3.22 5.54
N PHE A 120 -6.93 -2.85 6.56
CA PHE A 120 -6.81 -1.48 7.05
C PHE A 120 -5.35 -1.05 6.95
N GLY A 121 -5.05 -0.01 6.21
CA GLY A 121 -3.70 0.50 5.98
C GLY A 121 -3.59 1.96 6.39
N TYR A 122 -2.41 2.34 6.87
CA TYR A 122 -2.02 3.71 7.11
C TYR A 122 -0.60 3.91 6.62
N ALA A 123 -0.36 4.99 5.90
CA ALA A 123 0.98 5.36 5.47
C ALA A 123 1.19 6.86 5.56
N LYS A 124 2.45 7.23 5.79
CA LYS A 124 2.89 8.61 5.83
C LYS A 124 4.06 8.79 4.87
N MET A 125 3.91 9.72 3.95
CA MET A 125 4.95 10.21 3.08
C MET A 125 5.68 11.39 3.74
N MET A 126 7.00 11.39 3.60
CA MET A 126 7.91 12.44 4.04
C MET A 126 8.84 12.79 2.89
N GLU A 127 8.96 14.07 2.60
CA GLU A 127 9.86 14.59 1.57
C GLU A 127 10.65 15.78 2.13
N ASN A 128 11.92 15.88 1.73
CA ASN A 128 12.77 16.96 2.20
C ASN A 128 12.30 18.31 1.63
N GLY A 129 11.86 19.22 2.50
CA GLY A 129 11.35 20.55 2.11
C GLY A 129 9.85 20.62 1.83
N ALA A 130 9.09 19.54 2.02
CA ALA A 130 7.63 19.54 1.89
C ALA A 130 6.93 19.08 3.18
N GLN A 131 5.65 19.42 3.31
CA GLN A 131 4.81 18.92 4.40
C GLN A 131 4.65 17.40 4.26
N SER A 132 4.67 16.69 5.39
CA SER A 132 4.38 15.25 5.38
C SER A 132 2.91 15.03 5.04
N GLN A 133 2.62 14.02 4.24
CA GLN A 133 1.27 13.66 3.83
C GLN A 133 0.93 12.29 4.39
N ASP A 134 -0.29 12.11 4.85
CA ASP A 134 -0.80 10.86 5.38
C ASP A 134 -1.96 10.32 4.54
N GLN A 135 -2.05 9.01 4.46
CA GLN A 135 -3.08 8.33 3.70
C GLN A 135 -3.56 7.10 4.45
N PHE A 136 -4.88 6.97 4.54
CA PHE A 136 -5.55 5.79 5.04
C PHE A 136 -6.05 4.93 3.89
N MET A 137 -6.05 3.63 4.10
CA MET A 137 -6.57 2.64 3.17
C MET A 137 -7.56 1.75 3.90
N LEU A 138 -8.72 1.58 3.28
CA LEU A 138 -9.75 0.64 3.70
C LEU A 138 -10.10 -0.20 2.49
N SER A 139 -9.96 -1.52 2.60
CA SER A 139 -10.25 -2.43 1.52
C SER A 139 -10.94 -3.69 2.04
N LEU A 140 -12.06 -4.03 1.40
CA LEU A 140 -12.80 -5.25 1.66
C LEU A 140 -12.53 -6.23 0.51
N LYS A 141 -11.94 -7.37 0.84
CA LYS A 141 -11.82 -8.49 -0.07
C LYS A 141 -12.90 -9.52 0.21
N LEU A 142 -13.69 -9.83 -0.82
CA LEU A 142 -14.67 -10.89 -0.79
C LEU A 142 -14.07 -12.13 -1.47
N LEU A 143 -13.97 -13.24 -0.73
CA LEU A 143 -13.62 -14.54 -1.28
C LEU A 143 -14.93 -15.32 -1.44
N GLY A 144 -15.55 -15.16 -2.60
CA GLY A 144 -16.57 -16.08 -3.09
C GLY A 144 -15.90 -17.28 -3.75
N ASN A 145 -16.47 -18.47 -3.58
CA ASN A 145 -16.10 -19.64 -4.38
C ASN A 145 -16.44 -19.42 -5.85
#